data_AF-A0A9D4IUI3-F1
#
_entry.id   AF-A0A9D4IUI3-F1
#
_cell.length_a   1.000
_cell.length_b   1.000
_cell.length_c   1.000
_cell.angle_alpha   90.00
_cell.angle_beta   90.00
_cell.angle_gamma   90.00
#
_symmetry.space_group_name_H-M   'P 1'
#
loop_
_entity.id
_entity.type
_entity.pdbx_description
1 polymer ?
#
loop_
_entity_poly.entity_id
_entity_poly.type
_entity_poly.pdbx_seq_one_letter_code
_entity_poly.pdbx_strand_id
1 'polypeptide(L)'
;MNIQSCNAGYCTLLLARLGPSGHPSIIHSLRGDGYGKLLMSSEHFVDDFKEYVDSHMKYVNNHARAGPSLPQYFGPFKFDNVRAIRCYCPGILQKWASRARHWPSPDIVEKVIAMGAFVTPIGCKGSAHNHVKWRICFNTSETELVNNLNDTQVKIYVILKMIVNDVLKPQSKEITSYTLKNIVLWLAENNPQTLFHSGSLFHFLFEGLDILRTAIVVRQLPYYMIPERNLMAERELHVAQQCVWVKSITDMINEGPRIIMRLKKVSQAVVCHPEPLLWYSRMRTESEILYLEVQNRLLRFYGNIGQVDNTVHETDPILKALLKRTSEIYQEVLLRMQQEGSSVNDASTLFAMMLS
;
A
#
# COMPACT_ATOMS: atom_id res chain seq x y z
N MET A 1 26.94 -2.72 3.08
CA MET A 1 26.59 -3.57 4.25
C MET A 1 26.49 -5.01 3.76
N ASN A 2 27.00 -5.96 4.54
CA ASN A 2 26.72 -7.38 4.34
C ASN A 2 25.43 -7.74 5.10
N ILE A 3 24.67 -8.66 4.56
CA ILE A 3 23.37 -9.05 5.11
C ILE A 3 23.49 -10.45 5.67
N GLN A 4 23.22 -10.57 6.96
CA GLN A 4 23.04 -11.86 7.61
C GLN A 4 21.55 -12.05 7.86
N SER A 5 20.93 -12.93 7.08
CA SER A 5 19.55 -13.32 7.31
C SER A 5 19.46 -14.15 8.58
N CYS A 6 18.44 -13.90 9.40
CA CYS A 6 18.28 -14.55 10.69
C CYS A 6 16.91 -15.17 10.90
N ASN A 7 15.87 -14.68 10.21
CA ASN A 7 14.48 -15.17 10.26
C ASN A 7 13.78 -14.80 8.95
N ALA A 8 12.65 -15.44 8.64
CA ALA A 8 11.88 -15.18 7.42
C ALA A 8 11.50 -13.70 7.27
N GLY A 9 12.18 -13.00 6.37
CA GLY A 9 11.98 -11.57 6.09
C GLY A 9 12.64 -10.59 7.07
N TYR A 10 13.52 -11.05 7.95
CA TYR A 10 14.34 -10.20 8.83
C TYR A 10 15.83 -10.49 8.67
N CYS A 11 16.65 -9.46 8.84
CA CYS A 11 18.09 -9.56 8.74
C CYS A 11 18.80 -8.67 9.76
N THR A 12 20.09 -8.94 9.93
CA THR A 12 21.05 -8.03 10.57
C THR A 12 21.99 -7.47 9.51
N LEU A 13 22.27 -6.17 9.59
CA LEU A 13 23.17 -5.49 8.66
C LEU A 13 24.55 -5.37 9.31
N LEU A 14 25.55 -6.00 8.70
CA LEU A 14 26.95 -5.90 9.11
C LEU A 14 27.69 -4.90 8.24
N LEU A 15 28.53 -4.08 8.85
CA LEU A 15 29.44 -3.22 8.11
C LEU A 15 30.54 -4.08 7.48
N ALA A 16 30.60 -4.09 6.15
CA ALA A 16 31.65 -4.79 5.41
C ALA A 16 32.89 -3.90 5.24
N ARG A 17 32.67 -2.66 4.81
CA ARG A 17 33.68 -1.64 4.61
C ARG A 17 33.01 -0.27 4.76
N LEU A 18 33.66 0.67 5.42
CA LEU A 18 33.24 2.06 5.43
C LEU A 18 33.85 2.76 4.20
N GLY A 19 33.02 3.45 3.43
CA GLY A 19 33.49 4.34 2.38
C GLY A 19 34.13 5.61 2.96
N PRO A 20 34.82 6.42 2.15
CA PRO A 20 35.48 7.66 2.59
C PRO A 20 34.51 8.72 3.13
N SER A 21 33.23 8.66 2.75
CA SER A 21 32.16 9.56 3.19
C SER A 21 30.94 8.77 3.64
N GLY A 22 31.04 8.15 4.83
CA GLY A 22 29.88 7.51 5.46
C GLY A 22 28.85 8.55 5.89
N HIS A 23 27.58 8.36 5.54
CA HIS A 23 26.50 9.24 6.00
C HIS A 23 26.46 9.24 7.54
N PRO A 24 26.38 10.40 8.23
CA PRO A 24 26.45 10.46 9.70
C PRO A 24 25.45 9.52 10.40
N SER A 25 24.19 9.49 9.94
CA SER A 25 23.16 8.58 10.48
C SER A 25 23.50 7.10 10.34
N ILE A 26 24.31 6.71 9.34
CA ILE A 26 24.78 5.32 9.21
C ILE A 26 25.83 5.03 10.27
N ILE A 27 26.78 5.96 10.46
CA ILE A 27 27.90 5.81 11.40
C ILE A 27 27.39 5.77 12.84
N HIS A 28 26.53 6.72 13.21
CA HIS A 28 25.94 6.84 14.56
C HIS A 28 25.11 5.61 14.95
N SER A 29 24.57 4.90 13.98
CA SER A 29 23.79 3.68 14.18
C SER A 29 24.64 2.41 14.35
N LEU A 30 25.96 2.45 14.18
CA LEU A 30 26.83 1.26 14.27
C LEU A 30 27.07 0.85 15.74
N ARG A 31 27.01 -0.45 16.02
CA ARG A 31 27.23 -1.05 17.33
C ARG A 31 28.17 -2.25 17.20
N GLY A 32 29.09 -2.41 18.14
CA GLY A 32 29.91 -3.61 18.22
C GLY A 32 29.07 -4.83 18.59
N ASP A 33 29.33 -5.97 17.96
CA ASP A 33 28.69 -7.25 18.32
C ASP A 33 29.38 -7.98 19.49
N GLY A 34 30.45 -7.39 20.04
CA GLY A 34 31.29 -8.00 21.07
C GLY A 34 32.37 -8.95 20.54
N TYR A 35 32.35 -9.27 19.24
CA TYR A 35 33.28 -10.19 18.56
C TYR A 35 34.08 -9.48 17.44
N GLY A 36 34.16 -8.14 17.51
CA GLY A 36 34.93 -7.32 16.58
C GLY A 36 34.21 -6.96 15.28
N LYS A 37 32.92 -7.28 15.12
CA LYS A 37 32.13 -6.81 13.96
C LYS A 37 31.25 -5.64 14.36
N LEU A 38 30.94 -4.79 13.37
CA LEU A 38 30.01 -3.68 13.54
C LEU A 38 28.68 -4.01 12.87
N LEU A 39 27.61 -3.94 13.66
CA LEU A 39 26.22 -4.12 13.24
C LEU A 39 25.54 -2.76 13.18
N MET A 40 24.59 -2.58 12.29
CA MET A 40 23.76 -1.37 12.29
C MET A 40 22.50 -1.60 13.12
N SER A 41 22.31 -0.80 14.16
CA SER A 41 21.10 -0.79 14.97
C SER A 41 19.97 -0.11 14.20
N SER A 42 18.83 -0.80 14.07
CA SER A 42 17.63 -0.24 13.46
C SER A 42 16.95 0.80 14.34
N GLU A 43 17.02 0.60 15.66
CA GLU A 43 16.47 1.53 16.65
C GLU A 43 17.16 2.89 16.58
N HIS A 44 18.49 2.90 16.76
CA HIS A 44 19.28 4.12 16.69
C HIS A 44 19.21 4.80 15.32
N PHE A 45 19.10 4.04 14.24
CA PHE A 45 18.93 4.61 12.90
C PHE A 45 17.65 5.43 12.75
N VAL A 46 16.57 5.01 13.40
CA VAL A 46 15.32 5.78 13.37
C VAL A 46 15.38 6.96 14.31
N ASP A 47 16.03 6.82 15.45
CA ASP A 47 16.17 7.91 16.42
C ASP A 47 17.06 9.02 15.84
N ASP A 48 18.18 8.68 15.20
CA ASP A 48 19.03 9.61 14.45
C ASP A 48 18.25 10.29 13.31
N PHE A 49 17.41 9.54 12.60
CA PHE A 49 16.57 10.11 11.54
C PHE A 49 15.54 11.08 12.11
N LYS A 50 14.95 10.75 13.26
CA LYS A 50 14.01 11.63 13.96
C LYS A 50 14.68 12.91 14.40
N GLU A 51 15.85 12.83 15.03
CA GLU A 51 16.62 14.00 15.46
C GLU A 51 17.01 14.89 14.28
N TYR A 52 17.41 14.30 13.15
CA TYR A 52 17.68 15.04 11.91
C TYR A 52 16.44 15.80 11.42
N VAL A 53 15.28 15.15 11.38
CA VAL A 53 14.01 15.79 10.96
C VAL A 53 13.61 16.89 11.94
N ASP A 54 13.68 16.65 13.25
CA ASP A 54 13.33 17.62 14.30
C ASP A 54 14.24 18.86 14.24
N SER A 55 15.53 18.69 13.90
CA SER A 55 16.50 19.80 13.83
C SER A 55 16.45 20.60 12.52
N HIS A 56 16.16 19.96 11.39
CA HIS A 56 16.26 20.58 10.06
C HIS A 56 14.91 20.91 9.40
N MET A 57 13.80 20.34 9.87
CA MET A 57 12.46 20.53 9.29
C MET A 57 11.50 21.24 10.25
N LYS A 58 11.87 22.45 10.70
CA LYS A 58 11.13 23.25 11.69
C LYS A 58 9.69 23.62 11.31
N TYR A 59 9.32 23.50 10.03
CA TYR A 59 7.98 23.78 9.52
C TYR A 59 7.06 22.56 9.47
N VAL A 60 7.55 21.39 9.88
CA VAL A 60 6.78 20.15 9.92
C VAL A 60 6.35 19.89 11.36
N ASN A 61 5.05 19.78 11.61
CA ASN A 61 4.55 19.33 12.90
C ASN A 61 4.94 17.87 13.12
N ASN A 62 6.02 17.66 13.87
CA ASN A 62 6.53 16.33 14.15
C ASN A 62 5.74 15.70 15.29
N HIS A 63 5.32 14.44 15.11
CA HIS A 63 4.61 13.67 16.12
C HIS A 63 5.40 12.43 16.53
N ALA A 64 4.92 11.76 17.59
CA ALA A 64 5.49 10.52 18.06
C ALA A 64 5.59 9.49 16.92
N ARG A 65 6.70 8.75 16.93
CA ARG A 65 7.01 7.69 15.97
C ARG A 65 5.86 6.68 15.86
N ALA A 66 5.52 6.28 14.64
CA ALA A 66 4.50 5.25 14.37
C ALA A 66 5.15 4.03 13.69
N GLY A 67 5.73 3.15 14.50
CA GLY A 67 6.50 2.00 13.98
C GLY A 67 7.76 2.49 13.24
N PRO A 68 7.98 2.15 11.94
CA PRO A 68 9.12 2.68 11.18
C PRO A 68 8.95 4.14 10.71
N SER A 69 7.73 4.68 10.75
CA SER A 69 7.45 5.97 10.14
C SER A 69 7.60 7.11 11.14
N LEU A 70 8.02 8.25 10.59
CA LEU A 70 7.84 9.56 11.17
C LEU A 70 6.67 10.21 10.44
N PRO A 71 5.47 10.26 11.05
CA PRO A 71 4.35 10.98 10.47
C PRO A 71 4.67 12.47 10.37
N GLN A 72 4.47 13.03 9.19
CA GLN A 72 4.68 14.43 8.87
C GLN A 72 3.37 15.02 8.34
N TYR A 73 3.06 16.25 8.74
CA TYR A 73 1.88 16.95 8.28
C TYR A 73 2.27 18.18 7.46
N PHE A 74 1.71 18.28 6.26
CA PHE A 74 1.79 19.48 5.41
C PHE A 74 0.36 19.98 5.18
N GLY A 75 -0.09 20.92 6.01
CA GLY A 75 -1.49 21.34 6.04
C GLY A 75 -2.43 20.18 6.41
N PRO A 76 -3.49 19.89 5.63
CA PRO A 76 -4.42 18.79 5.91
C PRO A 76 -3.85 17.40 5.54
N PHE A 77 -2.68 17.34 4.89
CA PHE A 77 -2.12 16.10 4.39
C PHE A 77 -1.16 15.47 5.40
N LYS A 78 -1.37 14.19 5.69
CA LYS A 78 -0.46 13.36 6.49
C LYS A 78 0.38 12.46 5.59
N PHE A 79 1.69 12.47 5.79
CA PHE A 79 2.65 11.61 5.11
C PHE A 79 3.38 10.74 6.13
N ASP A 80 3.52 9.45 5.84
CA ASP A 80 4.35 8.57 6.64
C ASP A 80 5.75 8.49 6.02
N ASN A 81 6.72 9.19 6.61
CA ASN A 81 8.10 9.18 6.13
C ASN A 81 8.86 7.99 6.71
N VAL A 82 9.28 7.06 5.86
CA VAL A 82 10.03 5.87 6.24
C VAL A 82 11.34 5.83 5.47
N ARG A 83 12.48 5.89 6.18
CA ARG A 83 13.77 5.62 5.55
C ARG A 83 14.00 4.12 5.39
N ALA A 84 14.37 3.74 4.19
CA ALA A 84 14.73 2.37 3.85
C ALA A 84 16.12 2.35 3.20
N ILE A 85 16.88 1.29 3.44
CA ILE A 85 18.21 1.09 2.86
C ILE A 85 18.09 0.04 1.76
N ARG A 86 18.67 0.30 0.58
CA ARG A 86 18.69 -0.70 -0.49
C ARG A 86 19.48 -1.93 -0.05
N CYS A 87 18.91 -3.10 -0.29
CA CYS A 87 19.41 -4.39 0.16
C CYS A 87 19.56 -5.33 -1.03
N TYR A 88 20.70 -6.02 -1.09
CA TYR A 88 20.92 -7.07 -2.09
C TYR A 88 20.58 -8.43 -1.48
N CYS A 89 19.44 -9.01 -1.89
CA CYS A 89 18.98 -10.33 -1.44
C CYS A 89 18.57 -11.24 -2.62
N PRO A 90 19.53 -11.61 -3.50
CA PRO A 90 19.23 -12.36 -4.73
C PRO A 90 18.56 -13.70 -4.44
N GLY A 91 18.94 -14.41 -3.38
CA GLY A 91 18.34 -15.70 -3.03
C GLY A 91 16.83 -15.62 -2.74
N ILE A 92 16.37 -14.53 -2.09
CA ILE A 92 14.94 -14.33 -1.83
C ILE A 92 14.19 -14.07 -3.14
N LEU A 93 14.71 -13.15 -3.96
CA LEU A 93 14.09 -12.78 -5.23
C LEU A 93 14.09 -13.93 -6.23
N GLN A 94 15.16 -14.72 -6.30
CA GLN A 94 15.24 -15.91 -7.14
C GLN A 94 14.26 -16.99 -6.69
N LYS A 95 14.15 -17.24 -5.38
CA LYS A 95 13.14 -18.17 -4.85
C LYS A 95 11.71 -17.72 -5.15
N TRP A 96 11.45 -16.42 -5.05
CA TRP A 96 10.17 -15.85 -5.44
C TRP A 96 9.92 -15.97 -6.95
N ALA A 97 10.96 -15.75 -7.76
CA ALA A 97 10.92 -15.81 -9.22
C ALA A 97 10.66 -17.22 -9.76
N SER A 98 11.22 -18.25 -9.11
CA SER A 98 11.16 -19.64 -9.56
C SER A 98 9.84 -20.35 -9.27
N ARG A 99 8.86 -19.65 -8.66
CA ARG A 99 7.53 -20.22 -8.41
C ARG A 99 6.81 -20.54 -9.71
N ALA A 100 6.21 -21.72 -9.80
CA ALA A 100 5.33 -22.08 -10.90
C ALA A 100 4.04 -21.25 -10.81
N ARG A 101 3.79 -20.41 -11.83
CA ARG A 101 2.65 -19.49 -11.87
C ARG A 101 2.34 -19.01 -13.27
N HIS A 102 1.11 -18.51 -13.45
CA HIS A 102 0.66 -17.87 -14.70
C HIS A 102 0.56 -16.34 -14.58
N TRP A 103 0.52 -15.83 -13.34
CA TRP A 103 0.57 -14.42 -13.03
C TRP A 103 1.58 -14.17 -11.90
N PRO A 104 2.35 -13.07 -11.94
CA PRO A 104 2.38 -12.08 -13.02
C PRO A 104 3.11 -12.63 -14.27
N SER A 105 3.09 -11.88 -15.37
CA SER A 105 3.81 -12.28 -16.59
C SER A 105 5.33 -12.34 -16.35
N PRO A 106 6.09 -13.10 -17.16
CA PRO A 106 7.54 -13.19 -17.05
C PRO A 106 8.26 -11.83 -17.02
N ASP A 107 7.85 -10.87 -17.86
CA ASP A 107 8.43 -9.53 -17.89
C ASP A 107 8.28 -8.79 -16.56
N ILE A 108 7.13 -8.94 -15.90
CA ILE A 108 6.88 -8.35 -14.58
C ILE A 108 7.69 -9.08 -13.50
N VAL A 109 7.89 -10.39 -13.62
CA VAL A 109 8.79 -11.14 -12.75
C VAL A 109 10.23 -10.60 -12.86
N GLU A 110 10.74 -10.42 -14.08
CA GLU A 110 12.08 -9.86 -14.32
C GLU A 110 12.21 -8.43 -13.77
N LYS A 111 11.20 -7.59 -14.01
CA LYS A 111 11.15 -6.22 -13.48
C LYS A 111 11.17 -6.20 -11.94
N VAL A 112 10.41 -7.08 -11.29
CA VAL A 112 10.40 -7.23 -9.83
C VAL A 112 11.77 -7.63 -9.29
N ILE A 113 12.48 -8.55 -9.96
CA ILE A 113 13.85 -8.94 -9.58
C ILE A 113 14.81 -7.75 -9.72
N ALA A 114 14.72 -7.01 -10.83
CA ALA A 114 15.60 -5.88 -11.12
C ALA A 114 15.45 -4.71 -10.14
N MET A 115 14.22 -4.46 -9.63
CA MET A 115 13.96 -3.45 -8.61
C MET A 115 14.76 -3.72 -7.31
N GLY A 116 14.98 -4.99 -6.99
CA GLY A 116 15.70 -5.41 -5.80
C GLY A 116 14.86 -5.32 -4.53
N ALA A 117 15.53 -5.31 -3.38
CA ALA A 117 14.88 -5.22 -2.08
C ALA A 117 15.38 -4.04 -1.27
N PHE A 118 14.65 -3.77 -0.20
CA PHE A 118 14.98 -2.76 0.77
C PHE A 118 14.89 -3.35 2.17
N VAL A 119 15.50 -2.67 3.13
CA VAL A 119 15.33 -2.97 4.55
C VAL A 119 14.84 -1.74 5.26
N THR A 120 13.86 -1.95 6.15
CA THR A 120 13.27 -0.91 7.00
C THR A 120 13.66 -1.16 8.44
N PRO A 121 13.80 -0.10 9.25
CA PRO A 121 14.25 -0.19 10.63
C PRO A 121 13.12 -0.63 11.56
N ILE A 122 12.70 -1.88 11.39
CA ILE A 122 11.63 -2.52 12.13
C ILE A 122 12.21 -3.79 12.71
N GLY A 123 12.30 -3.80 14.03
CA GLY A 123 12.76 -4.96 14.76
C GLY A 123 11.82 -6.16 14.62
N CYS A 124 12.36 -7.34 14.89
CA CYS A 124 11.59 -8.58 14.98
C CYS A 124 11.00 -8.69 16.40
N LYS A 125 9.68 -8.47 16.52
CA LYS A 125 8.95 -8.64 17.79
C LYS A 125 9.29 -9.99 18.42
N GLY A 126 9.53 -10.00 19.74
CA GLY A 126 9.88 -11.21 20.50
C GLY A 126 11.34 -11.67 20.39
N SER A 127 12.18 -11.03 19.57
CA SER A 127 13.62 -11.32 19.52
C SER A 127 14.40 -10.55 20.58
N ALA A 128 15.32 -11.22 21.30
CA ALA A 128 16.26 -10.56 22.21
C ALA A 128 17.14 -9.50 21.51
N HIS A 129 17.32 -9.60 20.19
CA HIS A 129 18.12 -8.69 19.39
C HIS A 129 17.26 -7.71 18.57
N ASN A 130 16.00 -7.47 18.96
CA ASN A 130 15.03 -6.63 18.22
C ASN A 130 15.61 -5.28 17.75
N HIS A 131 16.40 -4.61 18.59
CA HIS A 131 17.02 -3.29 18.36
C HIS A 131 18.05 -3.24 17.22
N VAL A 132 18.56 -4.39 16.76
CA VAL A 132 19.52 -4.51 15.63
C VAL A 132 18.94 -5.29 14.44
N LYS A 133 17.66 -5.64 14.50
CA LYS A 133 16.98 -6.36 13.40
C LYS A 133 16.33 -5.36 12.45
N TRP A 134 16.44 -5.69 11.18
CA TRP A 134 15.89 -4.95 10.07
C TRP A 134 14.89 -5.84 9.34
N ARG A 135 13.81 -5.25 8.84
CA ARG A 135 12.77 -5.96 8.11
C ARG A 135 12.97 -5.77 6.61
N ILE A 136 13.11 -6.86 5.89
CA ILE A 136 13.19 -6.87 4.44
C ILE A 136 11.82 -6.49 3.89
N CYS A 137 11.79 -5.57 2.94
CA CYS A 137 10.59 -5.13 2.27
C CYS A 137 10.82 -4.93 0.77
N PHE A 138 9.71 -4.99 0.01
CA PHE A 138 9.70 -4.95 -1.44
C PHE A 138 8.69 -3.92 -1.95
N ASN A 139 8.54 -2.78 -1.26
CA ASN A 139 7.45 -1.83 -1.50
C ASN A 139 7.33 -1.39 -2.97
N THR A 140 8.45 -1.21 -3.68
CA THR A 140 8.46 -0.89 -5.11
C THR A 140 7.92 -2.04 -5.94
N SER A 141 8.40 -3.26 -5.69
CA SER A 141 7.95 -4.47 -6.38
C SER A 141 6.49 -4.79 -6.08
N GLU A 142 6.04 -4.59 -4.84
CA GLU A 142 4.64 -4.74 -4.44
C GLU A 142 3.74 -3.74 -5.14
N THR A 143 4.20 -2.49 -5.31
CA THR A 143 3.48 -1.48 -6.09
C THR A 143 3.38 -1.92 -7.55
N GLU A 144 4.48 -2.39 -8.13
CA GLU A 144 4.48 -2.92 -9.49
C GLU A 144 3.49 -4.08 -9.66
N LEU A 145 3.48 -5.04 -8.73
CA LEU A 145 2.55 -6.16 -8.75
C LEU A 145 1.09 -5.71 -8.67
N VAL A 146 0.78 -4.77 -7.77
CA VAL A 146 -0.57 -4.20 -7.64
C VAL A 146 -0.99 -3.47 -8.91
N ASN A 147 -0.08 -2.75 -9.56
CA ASN A 147 -0.34 -2.05 -10.82
C ASN A 147 -0.59 -2.99 -12.00
N ASN A 148 -0.22 -4.26 -11.89
CA ASN A 148 -0.44 -5.30 -12.90
C ASN A 148 -1.59 -6.26 -12.54
N LEU A 149 -2.40 -5.90 -11.54
CA LEU A 149 -3.69 -6.55 -11.31
C LEU A 149 -4.71 -6.08 -12.36
N ASN A 150 -5.59 -6.98 -12.79
CA ASN A 150 -6.69 -6.61 -13.68
C ASN A 150 -7.83 -5.91 -12.94
N ASP A 151 -8.79 -5.38 -13.70
CA ASP A 151 -9.92 -4.59 -13.18
C ASP A 151 -10.72 -5.34 -12.09
N THR A 152 -10.97 -6.65 -12.27
CA THR A 152 -11.72 -7.45 -11.29
C THR A 152 -10.91 -7.63 -9.99
N GLN A 153 -9.61 -7.91 -10.09
CA GLN A 153 -8.72 -8.05 -8.93
C GLN A 153 -8.59 -6.75 -8.13
N VAL A 154 -8.47 -5.61 -8.82
CA VAL A 154 -8.45 -4.29 -8.17
C VAL A 154 -9.77 -4.04 -7.42
N LYS A 155 -10.92 -4.34 -8.04
CA LYS A 155 -12.23 -4.23 -7.38
C LYS A 155 -12.33 -5.09 -6.13
N ILE A 156 -11.86 -6.33 -6.18
CA ILE A 156 -11.80 -7.22 -5.01
C ILE A 156 -10.99 -6.57 -3.90
N TYR A 157 -9.79 -6.04 -4.21
CA TYR A 157 -8.95 -5.39 -3.21
C TYR A 157 -9.64 -4.18 -2.56
N VAL A 158 -10.30 -3.34 -3.35
CA VAL A 158 -11.02 -2.15 -2.86
C VAL A 158 -12.20 -2.56 -1.98
N ILE A 159 -13.02 -3.52 -2.41
CA ILE A 159 -14.19 -3.97 -1.65
C ILE A 159 -13.74 -4.65 -0.34
N LEU A 160 -12.70 -5.50 -0.36
CA LEU A 160 -12.13 -6.08 0.85
C LEU A 160 -11.68 -4.99 1.84
N LYS A 161 -11.03 -3.92 1.35
CA LYS A 161 -10.64 -2.77 2.20
C LYS A 161 -11.85 -2.08 2.81
N MET A 162 -12.93 -1.90 2.06
CA MET A 162 -14.17 -1.32 2.57
C MET A 162 -14.78 -2.19 3.66
N ILE A 163 -14.93 -3.49 3.42
CA ILE A 163 -15.44 -4.45 4.39
C ILE A 163 -14.62 -4.41 5.69
N VAL A 164 -13.29 -4.50 5.59
CA VAL A 164 -12.43 -4.48 6.77
C VAL A 164 -12.52 -3.15 7.51
N ASN A 165 -12.60 -2.03 6.81
CA ASN A 165 -12.73 -0.71 7.45
C ASN A 165 -14.07 -0.53 8.17
N ASP A 166 -15.16 -1.00 7.59
CA ASP A 166 -16.50 -0.74 8.11
C ASP A 166 -16.93 -1.78 9.16
N VAL A 167 -16.48 -3.03 9.02
CA VAL A 167 -16.93 -4.16 9.85
C VAL A 167 -15.87 -4.56 10.88
N LEU A 168 -14.60 -4.67 10.51
CA LEU A 168 -13.56 -5.26 11.37
C LEU A 168 -12.78 -4.21 12.18
N LYS A 169 -12.41 -3.08 11.55
CA LYS A 169 -11.63 -2.00 12.18
C LYS A 169 -12.26 -1.31 13.38
N PRO A 170 -13.60 -1.19 13.51
CA PRO A 170 -14.20 -0.69 14.74
C PRO A 170 -13.80 -1.49 15.98
N GLN A 171 -13.37 -2.75 15.81
CA GLN A 171 -13.02 -3.65 16.89
C GLN A 171 -11.50 -3.73 17.11
N SER A 172 -10.70 -3.73 16.03
CA SER A 172 -9.23 -3.65 16.13
C SER A 172 -8.55 -3.29 14.80
N LYS A 173 -7.34 -2.70 14.88
CA LYS A 173 -6.55 -2.23 13.73
C LYS A 173 -5.57 -3.27 13.17
N GLU A 174 -5.58 -4.50 13.68
CA GLU A 174 -4.58 -5.52 13.33
C GLU A 174 -4.72 -6.04 11.89
N ILE A 175 -5.94 -6.06 11.34
CA ILE A 175 -6.13 -6.35 9.92
C ILE A 175 -5.93 -5.08 9.10
N THR A 176 -4.91 -5.09 8.26
CA THR A 176 -4.43 -3.90 7.52
C THR A 176 -4.64 -4.05 6.03
N SER A 177 -4.59 -2.93 5.28
CA SER A 177 -4.56 -2.97 3.81
C SER A 177 -3.42 -3.84 3.27
N TYR A 178 -2.32 -3.95 4.02
CA TYR A 178 -1.19 -4.82 3.68
C TYR A 178 -1.55 -6.31 3.76
N THR A 179 -2.35 -6.72 4.75
CA THR A 179 -2.92 -8.08 4.85
C THR A 179 -3.76 -8.38 3.61
N LEU A 180 -4.68 -7.47 3.26
CA LEU A 180 -5.60 -7.66 2.13
C LEU A 180 -4.90 -7.67 0.78
N LYS A 181 -3.89 -6.81 0.62
CA LYS A 181 -3.03 -6.80 -0.58
C LYS A 181 -2.43 -8.17 -0.80
N ASN A 182 -1.88 -8.79 0.24
CA ASN A 182 -1.27 -10.13 0.13
C ASN A 182 -2.30 -11.20 -0.25
N ILE A 183 -3.51 -11.15 0.30
CA ILE A 183 -4.60 -12.06 -0.09
C ILE A 183 -4.89 -11.93 -1.59
N VAL A 184 -5.02 -10.70 -2.11
CA VAL A 184 -5.32 -10.48 -3.54
C VAL A 184 -4.17 -10.92 -4.44
N LEU A 185 -2.91 -10.70 -4.04
CA LEU A 185 -1.75 -11.20 -4.78
C LEU A 185 -1.71 -12.74 -4.83
N TRP A 186 -2.05 -13.41 -3.73
CA TRP A 186 -2.18 -14.87 -3.70
C TRP A 186 -3.34 -15.38 -4.56
N LEU A 187 -4.51 -14.73 -4.51
CA LEU A 187 -5.64 -15.04 -5.39
C LEU A 187 -5.23 -14.94 -6.86
N ALA A 188 -4.52 -13.86 -7.23
CA ALA A 188 -4.08 -13.63 -8.59
C ALA A 188 -3.05 -14.68 -9.06
N GLU A 189 -2.10 -15.08 -8.21
CA GLU A 189 -1.10 -16.10 -8.57
C GLU A 189 -1.72 -17.51 -8.68
N ASN A 190 -2.65 -17.85 -7.78
CA ASN A 190 -3.21 -19.21 -7.66
C ASN A 190 -4.34 -19.53 -8.65
N ASN A 191 -4.87 -18.53 -9.34
CA ASN A 191 -5.99 -18.71 -10.26
C ASN A 191 -5.65 -18.25 -11.69
N PRO A 192 -6.16 -18.94 -12.73
CA PRO A 192 -6.02 -18.48 -14.10
C PRO A 192 -6.58 -17.07 -14.29
N GLN A 193 -5.84 -16.21 -15.00
CA GLN A 193 -6.25 -14.82 -15.20
C GLN A 193 -7.57 -14.67 -15.97
N THR A 194 -7.90 -15.66 -16.81
CA THR A 194 -9.15 -15.73 -17.57
C THR A 194 -10.40 -15.84 -16.69
N LEU A 195 -10.26 -16.31 -15.45
CA LEU A 195 -11.37 -16.40 -14.51
C LEU A 195 -11.75 -15.04 -13.91
N PHE A 196 -10.84 -14.06 -13.90
CA PHE A 196 -11.09 -12.73 -13.32
C PHE A 196 -11.78 -11.81 -14.34
N HIS A 197 -13.10 -11.86 -14.36
CA HIS A 197 -13.96 -10.98 -15.15
C HIS A 197 -15.08 -10.39 -14.27
N SER A 198 -15.90 -9.49 -14.80
CA SER A 198 -16.91 -8.78 -14.00
C SER A 198 -17.91 -9.73 -13.32
N GLY A 199 -18.33 -10.80 -14.02
CA GLY A 199 -19.26 -11.81 -13.52
C GLY A 199 -18.73 -12.68 -12.37
N SER A 200 -17.41 -12.80 -12.20
CA SER A 200 -16.79 -13.58 -11.13
C SER A 200 -16.33 -12.73 -9.93
N LEU A 201 -16.60 -11.41 -9.95
CA LEU A 201 -16.18 -10.46 -8.91
C LEU A 201 -16.57 -10.94 -7.51
N PHE A 202 -17.83 -11.31 -7.30
CA PHE A 202 -18.31 -11.73 -5.98
C PHE A 202 -17.75 -13.09 -5.58
N HIS A 203 -17.58 -14.01 -6.53
CA HIS A 203 -16.98 -15.31 -6.26
C HIS A 203 -15.59 -15.16 -5.63
N PHE A 204 -14.70 -14.42 -6.29
CA PHE A 204 -13.34 -14.19 -5.78
C PHE A 204 -13.29 -13.24 -4.58
N LEU A 205 -14.27 -12.33 -4.44
CA LEU A 205 -14.40 -11.54 -3.21
C LEU A 205 -14.65 -12.43 -1.99
N PHE A 206 -15.59 -13.38 -2.10
CA PHE A 206 -15.89 -14.31 -1.01
C PHE A 206 -14.76 -15.30 -0.78
N GLU A 207 -14.07 -15.74 -1.82
CA GLU A 207 -12.83 -16.52 -1.67
C GLU A 207 -11.76 -15.72 -0.89
N GLY A 208 -11.58 -14.43 -1.19
CA GLY A 208 -10.67 -13.56 -0.43
C GLY A 208 -11.08 -13.38 1.04
N LEU A 209 -12.39 -13.29 1.32
CA LEU A 209 -12.90 -13.28 2.70
C LEU A 209 -12.69 -14.62 3.41
N ASP A 210 -12.83 -15.73 2.71
CA ASP A 210 -12.59 -17.07 3.23
C ASP A 210 -11.11 -17.28 3.59
N ILE A 211 -10.19 -16.82 2.72
CA ILE A 211 -8.75 -16.78 3.01
C ILE A 211 -8.48 -15.92 4.25
N LEU A 212 -9.11 -14.74 4.37
CA LEU A 212 -8.97 -13.89 5.55
C LEU A 212 -9.47 -14.58 6.82
N ARG A 213 -10.65 -15.20 6.78
CA ARG A 213 -11.24 -15.96 7.89
C ARG A 213 -10.29 -17.07 8.33
N THR A 214 -9.84 -17.88 7.38
CA THR A 214 -8.93 -18.99 7.61
C THR A 214 -7.62 -18.49 8.22
N ALA A 215 -7.04 -17.42 7.67
CA ALA A 215 -5.82 -16.83 8.19
C ALA A 215 -5.95 -16.33 9.64
N ILE A 216 -7.11 -15.81 10.03
CA ILE A 216 -7.42 -15.43 11.42
C ILE A 216 -7.50 -16.67 12.31
N VAL A 217 -8.23 -17.71 11.88
CA VAL A 217 -8.41 -18.96 12.65
C VAL A 217 -7.09 -19.69 12.87
N VAL A 218 -6.34 -19.95 11.79
CA VAL A 218 -5.09 -20.72 11.86
C VAL A 218 -3.89 -19.86 12.24
N ARG A 219 -4.09 -18.54 12.40
CA ARG A 219 -3.03 -17.56 12.70
C ARG A 219 -1.89 -17.57 11.67
N GLN A 220 -2.21 -17.83 10.40
CA GLN A 220 -1.23 -17.91 9.31
C GLN A 220 -1.70 -17.18 8.05
N LEU A 221 -0.86 -16.26 7.57
CA LEU A 221 -0.96 -15.70 6.22
C LEU A 221 0.47 -15.52 5.66
N PRO A 222 0.90 -16.35 4.70
CA PRO A 222 2.20 -16.20 4.05
C PRO A 222 2.35 -14.82 3.40
N TYR A 223 3.48 -14.16 3.64
CA TYR A 223 3.82 -12.96 2.90
C TYR A 223 4.13 -13.30 1.44
N TYR A 224 3.51 -12.60 0.50
CA TYR A 224 3.59 -12.95 -0.92
C TYR A 224 5.01 -12.95 -1.49
N MET A 225 5.88 -12.04 -1.03
CA MET A 225 7.28 -11.98 -1.50
C MET A 225 8.20 -12.97 -0.76
N ILE A 226 7.85 -13.36 0.47
CA ILE A 226 8.62 -14.31 1.31
C ILE A 226 7.62 -15.21 2.03
N PRO A 227 7.17 -16.33 1.42
CA PRO A 227 6.09 -17.16 1.99
C PRO A 227 6.38 -17.69 3.40
N GLU A 228 7.65 -17.83 3.77
CA GLU A 228 8.07 -18.26 5.11
C GLU A 228 7.74 -17.21 6.19
N ARG A 229 7.51 -15.95 5.81
CA ARG A 229 7.16 -14.89 6.74
C ARG A 229 5.65 -14.86 6.94
N ASN A 230 5.20 -15.22 8.13
CA ASN A 230 3.78 -15.20 8.50
C ASN A 230 3.33 -13.79 8.94
N LEU A 231 2.41 -13.18 8.18
CA LEU A 231 1.86 -11.85 8.47
C LEU A 231 0.90 -11.81 9.65
N MET A 232 0.34 -12.94 10.07
CA MET A 232 -0.56 -13.05 11.24
C MET A 232 0.19 -13.26 12.55
N ALA A 233 1.46 -13.69 12.50
CA ALA A 233 2.31 -13.83 13.67
C ALA A 233 2.73 -12.48 14.28
N GLU A 234 2.80 -11.43 13.45
CA GLU A 234 3.14 -10.06 13.89
C GLU A 234 1.96 -9.33 14.57
N ARG A 235 0.77 -9.94 14.60
CA ARG A 235 -0.49 -9.34 15.03
C ARG A 235 -0.89 -9.77 16.43
N GLU A 236 -1.37 -8.84 17.23
CA GLU A 236 -1.89 -9.11 18.57
C GLU A 236 -3.39 -9.34 18.49
N LEU A 237 -3.82 -10.56 18.16
CA LEU A 237 -5.24 -10.92 18.15
C LEU A 237 -5.62 -11.68 19.42
N HIS A 238 -6.40 -11.06 20.29
CA HIS A 238 -6.99 -11.73 21.44
C HIS A 238 -8.08 -12.72 21.00
N VAL A 239 -8.27 -13.81 21.74
CA VAL A 239 -9.21 -14.89 21.39
C VAL A 239 -10.63 -14.38 21.17
N ALA A 240 -11.14 -13.52 22.08
CA ALA A 240 -12.47 -12.92 21.93
C ALA A 240 -12.62 -12.13 20.61
N GLN A 241 -11.59 -11.36 20.23
CA GLN A 241 -11.58 -10.59 19.00
C GLN A 241 -11.57 -11.48 17.75
N GLN A 242 -10.80 -12.58 17.81
CA GLN A 242 -10.78 -13.58 16.74
C GLN A 242 -12.17 -14.18 16.53
N CYS A 243 -12.85 -14.61 17.60
CA CYS A 243 -14.20 -15.16 17.52
C CYS A 243 -15.19 -14.20 16.87
N VAL A 244 -15.15 -12.91 17.26
CA VAL A 244 -16.04 -11.90 16.68
C VAL A 244 -15.78 -11.69 15.19
N TRP A 245 -14.51 -11.56 14.78
CA TRP A 245 -14.17 -11.39 13.37
C TRP A 245 -14.51 -12.61 12.53
N VAL A 246 -14.21 -13.81 13.02
CA VAL A 246 -14.54 -15.05 12.32
C VAL A 246 -16.05 -15.17 12.14
N LYS A 247 -16.82 -14.86 13.18
CA LYS A 247 -18.28 -14.82 13.08
C LYS A 247 -18.75 -13.78 12.06
N SER A 248 -18.30 -12.53 12.18
CA SER A 248 -18.65 -11.48 11.22
C SER A 248 -18.33 -11.87 9.78
N ILE A 249 -17.13 -12.39 9.50
CA ILE A 249 -16.76 -12.82 8.15
C ILE A 249 -17.63 -14.00 7.67
N THR A 250 -17.93 -14.95 8.55
CA THR A 250 -18.80 -16.09 8.22
C THR A 250 -20.21 -15.64 7.89
N ASP A 251 -20.79 -14.74 8.69
CA ASP A 251 -22.12 -14.17 8.44
C ASP A 251 -22.14 -13.43 7.10
N MET A 252 -21.09 -12.66 6.77
CA MET A 252 -20.96 -11.98 5.48
C MET A 252 -20.89 -12.95 4.28
N ILE A 253 -20.13 -14.04 4.42
CA ILE A 253 -20.04 -15.07 3.38
C ILE A 253 -21.41 -15.74 3.17
N ASN A 254 -22.12 -16.06 4.25
CA ASN A 254 -23.44 -16.69 4.20
C ASN A 254 -24.52 -15.76 3.63
N GLU A 255 -24.47 -14.46 3.94
CA GLU A 255 -25.39 -13.45 3.41
C GLU A 255 -25.15 -13.12 1.93
N GLY A 256 -23.95 -13.41 1.41
CA GLY A 256 -23.59 -13.18 0.02
C GLY A 256 -23.54 -11.68 -0.35
N PRO A 257 -23.72 -11.32 -1.64
CA PRO A 257 -23.48 -9.96 -2.14
C PRO A 257 -24.29 -8.86 -1.46
N ARG A 258 -25.40 -9.21 -0.79
CA ARG A 258 -26.26 -8.26 -0.07
C ARG A 258 -25.51 -7.49 1.02
N ILE A 259 -24.44 -8.05 1.58
CA ILE A 259 -23.65 -7.37 2.60
C ILE A 259 -23.01 -6.08 2.09
N ILE A 260 -22.63 -6.03 0.81
CA ILE A 260 -21.96 -4.88 0.20
C ILE A 260 -22.88 -3.67 0.23
N MET A 261 -24.18 -3.88 0.05
CA MET A 261 -25.21 -2.84 0.13
C MET A 261 -25.32 -2.18 1.51
N ARG A 262 -24.80 -2.83 2.56
CA ARG A 262 -24.83 -2.35 3.95
C ARG A 262 -23.52 -1.70 4.40
N LEU A 263 -22.47 -1.74 3.57
CA LEU A 263 -21.22 -1.05 3.88
C LEU A 263 -21.49 0.46 3.90
N LYS A 264 -20.99 1.19 4.90
CA LYS A 264 -21.34 2.59 5.13
C LYS A 264 -21.02 3.45 3.90
N LYS A 265 -19.85 3.23 3.31
CA LYS A 265 -19.43 3.93 2.08
C LYS A 265 -20.32 3.62 0.88
N VAL A 266 -20.84 2.39 0.81
CA VAL A 266 -21.70 1.94 -0.28
C VAL A 266 -23.12 2.44 -0.06
N SER A 267 -23.68 2.29 1.14
CA SER A 267 -25.02 2.77 1.47
C SER A 267 -25.16 4.28 1.31
N GLN A 268 -24.07 5.04 1.54
CA GLN A 268 -24.01 6.47 1.27
C GLN A 268 -24.01 6.79 -0.24
N ALA A 269 -23.42 5.94 -1.08
CA ALA A 269 -23.37 6.12 -2.53
C ALA A 269 -24.61 5.55 -3.28
N VAL A 270 -25.29 4.56 -2.70
CA VAL A 270 -26.48 3.87 -3.28
C VAL A 270 -27.70 4.77 -3.39
N VAL A 271 -27.73 5.90 -2.68
CA VAL A 271 -28.81 6.91 -2.75
C VAL A 271 -29.01 7.46 -4.18
N CYS A 272 -28.07 7.21 -5.10
CA CYS A 272 -28.04 7.82 -6.42
C CYS A 272 -28.10 6.86 -7.63
N HIS A 273 -28.34 5.54 -7.50
CA HIS A 273 -28.37 4.64 -8.66
C HIS A 273 -29.38 3.47 -8.55
N PRO A 274 -30.19 3.18 -9.60
CA PRO A 274 -31.22 2.13 -9.56
C PRO A 274 -30.70 0.68 -9.55
N GLU A 275 -29.47 0.41 -10.02
CA GLU A 275 -28.85 -0.94 -10.00
C GLU A 275 -27.41 -0.93 -9.44
N PRO A 276 -27.25 -0.89 -8.12
CA PRO A 276 -25.95 -0.62 -7.49
C PRO A 276 -24.89 -1.70 -7.77
N LEU A 277 -25.25 -2.98 -7.81
CA LEU A 277 -24.30 -4.07 -8.04
C LEU A 277 -23.73 -4.06 -9.47
N LEU A 278 -24.54 -3.70 -10.47
CA LEU A 278 -24.12 -3.48 -11.85
C LEU A 278 -23.26 -2.21 -11.96
N TRP A 279 -23.60 -1.14 -11.24
CA TRP A 279 -22.78 0.06 -11.12
C TRP A 279 -21.39 -0.21 -10.53
N TYR A 280 -21.29 -0.92 -9.40
CA TYR A 280 -20.00 -1.35 -8.80
C TYR A 280 -19.17 -2.22 -9.76
N SER A 281 -19.83 -3.09 -10.53
CA SER A 281 -19.15 -3.92 -11.54
C SER A 281 -18.59 -3.11 -12.73
N ARG A 282 -19.15 -1.92 -13.00
CA ARG A 282 -18.81 -1.05 -14.13
C ARG A 282 -17.87 0.09 -13.79
N MET A 283 -17.66 0.43 -12.52
CA MET A 283 -16.67 1.44 -12.12
C MET A 283 -15.26 1.03 -12.57
N ARG A 284 -14.76 1.71 -13.60
CA ARG A 284 -13.35 1.81 -13.93
C ARG A 284 -12.94 3.20 -13.46
N THR A 285 -12.14 3.27 -12.41
CA THR A 285 -10.86 3.98 -12.39
C THR A 285 -10.69 5.36 -13.07
N GLU A 286 -11.52 5.93 -13.93
CA GLU A 286 -11.22 7.20 -14.62
C GLU A 286 -11.05 8.37 -13.65
N SER A 287 -11.88 8.52 -12.62
CA SER A 287 -11.68 9.57 -11.61
C SER A 287 -10.45 9.31 -10.73
N GLU A 288 -10.12 8.05 -10.47
CA GLU A 288 -8.98 7.63 -9.63
C GLU A 288 -7.65 7.65 -10.41
N ILE A 289 -7.67 7.36 -11.72
CA ILE A 289 -6.58 7.45 -12.69
C ILE A 289 -6.33 8.91 -13.04
N LEU A 290 -7.36 9.72 -13.30
CA LEU A 290 -7.19 11.15 -13.56
C LEU A 290 -6.62 11.85 -12.31
N TYR A 291 -7.08 11.46 -11.11
CA TYR A 291 -6.49 11.90 -9.84
C TYR A 291 -5.03 11.45 -9.70
N LEU A 292 -4.72 10.18 -9.96
CA LEU A 292 -3.34 9.66 -9.86
C LEU A 292 -2.42 10.20 -10.97
N GLU A 293 -2.90 10.48 -12.18
CA GLU A 293 -2.13 11.10 -13.28
C GLU A 293 -1.83 12.57 -12.99
N VAL A 294 -2.79 13.31 -12.42
CA VAL A 294 -2.57 14.68 -11.93
C VAL A 294 -1.56 14.66 -10.78
N GLN A 295 -1.67 13.73 -9.83
CA GLN A 295 -0.73 13.57 -8.72
C GLN A 295 0.67 13.15 -9.20
N ASN A 296 0.79 12.27 -10.20
CA ASN A 296 2.08 11.82 -10.76
C ASN A 296 2.75 12.92 -11.61
N ARG A 297 1.98 13.72 -12.35
CA ARG A 297 2.49 14.90 -13.08
C ARG A 297 2.95 16.01 -12.14
N LEU A 298 2.23 16.25 -11.04
CA LEU A 298 2.66 17.16 -9.97
C LEU A 298 3.95 16.65 -9.30
N LEU A 299 4.04 15.36 -8.96
CA LEU A 299 5.24 14.77 -8.34
C LEU A 299 6.49 14.83 -9.23
N ARG A 300 6.36 14.68 -10.55
CA ARG A 300 7.47 14.84 -11.51
C ARG A 300 7.87 16.30 -11.70
N PHE A 301 6.92 17.22 -11.65
CA PHE A 301 7.17 18.65 -11.70
C PHE A 301 7.97 19.11 -10.46
N TYR A 302 7.53 18.75 -9.25
CA TYR A 302 8.26 19.07 -8.02
C TYR A 302 9.58 18.29 -7.87
N GLY A 303 9.67 17.07 -8.38
CA GLY A 303 10.90 16.29 -8.40
C GLY A 303 12.02 16.91 -9.25
N ASN A 304 11.68 17.75 -10.24
CA ASN A 304 12.63 18.48 -11.09
C ASN A 304 12.98 19.89 -10.57
N ILE A 305 12.24 20.44 -9.60
CA ILE A 305 12.50 21.78 -9.01
C ILE A 305 13.49 21.69 -7.83
N GLY A 306 14.14 20.54 -7.64
CA GLY A 306 15.25 20.36 -6.70
C GLY A 306 16.49 21.23 -6.94
N GLN A 307 16.41 22.32 -7.72
CA GLN A 307 17.46 23.31 -7.90
C GLN A 307 17.03 24.78 -8.02
N VAL A 308 15.77 25.19 -7.81
CA VAL A 308 15.42 26.62 -7.98
C VAL A 308 14.59 27.19 -6.81
N ASP A 309 14.99 28.41 -6.45
CA ASP A 309 14.69 29.27 -5.30
C ASP A 309 13.19 29.52 -4.98
N ASN A 310 12.91 29.76 -3.69
CA ASN A 310 11.61 29.63 -3.00
C ASN A 310 10.67 30.86 -3.10
N THR A 311 10.52 31.52 -4.26
CA THR A 311 9.64 32.71 -4.36
C THR A 311 8.59 32.71 -5.48
N VAL A 312 8.36 31.58 -6.17
CA VAL A 312 7.47 31.53 -7.34
C VAL A 312 6.27 30.61 -7.11
N HIS A 313 5.33 31.00 -6.25
CA HIS A 313 4.09 30.23 -6.05
C HIS A 313 2.81 30.92 -6.54
N GLU A 314 2.83 32.22 -6.85
CA GLU A 314 1.62 32.95 -7.30
C GLU A 314 1.69 33.52 -8.72
N THR A 315 2.84 33.45 -9.39
CA THR A 315 3.06 34.08 -10.70
C THR A 315 3.29 33.10 -11.84
N ASP A 316 3.34 31.78 -11.62
CA ASP A 316 3.67 30.81 -12.68
C ASP A 316 2.53 30.72 -13.72
N PRO A 317 2.72 31.29 -14.93
CA PRO A 317 1.69 31.33 -15.95
C PRO A 317 1.41 29.95 -16.56
N ILE A 318 2.33 28.98 -16.40
CA ILE A 318 2.17 27.60 -16.87
C ILE A 318 1.23 26.84 -15.94
N LEU A 319 1.37 27.01 -14.62
CA LEU A 319 0.45 26.42 -13.63
C LEU A 319 -0.98 26.97 -13.82
N LYS A 320 -1.09 28.27 -14.09
CA LYS A 320 -2.36 28.94 -14.39
C LYS A 320 -2.95 28.47 -15.72
N ALA A 321 -2.14 28.27 -16.75
CA ALA A 321 -2.56 27.72 -18.04
C ALA A 321 -2.98 26.24 -17.96
N LEU A 322 -2.32 25.43 -17.11
CA LEU A 322 -2.67 24.02 -16.90
C LEU A 322 -4.02 23.87 -16.17
N LEU A 323 -4.25 24.64 -15.11
CA LEU A 323 -5.55 24.69 -14.42
C LEU A 323 -6.65 25.17 -15.37
N LYS A 324 -6.36 26.18 -16.20
CA LYS A 324 -7.28 26.66 -17.24
C LYS A 324 -7.57 25.58 -18.29
N ARG A 325 -6.56 24.85 -18.79
CA ARG A 325 -6.74 23.79 -19.79
C ARG A 325 -7.54 22.61 -19.24
N THR A 326 -7.36 22.28 -17.97
CA THR A 326 -8.12 21.23 -17.28
C THR A 326 -9.61 21.63 -17.18
N SER A 327 -9.87 22.91 -16.95
CA SER A 327 -11.22 23.49 -16.98
C SER A 327 -11.84 23.50 -18.38
N GLU A 328 -11.06 23.79 -19.43
CA GLU A 328 -11.53 23.76 -20.83
C GLU A 328 -11.91 22.34 -21.30
N ILE A 329 -11.11 21.33 -20.96
CA ILE A 329 -11.38 19.92 -21.29
C ILE A 329 -12.67 19.43 -20.62
N TYR A 330 -12.91 19.85 -19.37
CA TYR A 330 -14.17 19.57 -18.67
C TYR A 330 -15.40 20.15 -19.40
N GLN A 331 -15.24 21.33 -20.03
CA GLN A 331 -16.32 21.97 -20.80
C GLN A 331 -16.53 21.32 -22.19
N GLU A 332 -15.48 20.88 -22.87
CA GLU A 332 -15.60 20.14 -24.14
C GLU A 332 -16.34 18.80 -23.96
N VAL A 333 -16.11 18.12 -22.83
CA VAL A 333 -16.82 16.88 -22.46
C VAL A 333 -18.32 17.14 -22.26
N LEU A 334 -18.68 18.22 -21.55
CA LEU A 334 -20.07 18.64 -21.34
C LEU A 334 -20.80 18.94 -22.67
N LEU A 335 -20.12 19.55 -23.63
CA LEU A 335 -20.71 19.95 -24.92
C LEU A 335 -20.99 18.75 -25.84
N ARG A 336 -20.12 17.72 -25.80
CA ARG A 336 -20.33 16.45 -26.53
C ARG A 336 -21.52 15.68 -25.99
N MET A 337 -21.71 15.68 -24.66
CA MET A 337 -22.84 15.03 -24.02
C MET A 337 -24.19 15.63 -24.43
N GLN A 338 -24.23 16.93 -24.76
CA GLN A 338 -25.45 17.60 -25.23
C GLN A 338 -25.80 17.29 -26.69
N GLN A 339 -24.81 17.01 -27.54
CA GLN A 339 -25.02 16.72 -28.96
C GLN A 339 -25.52 15.29 -29.23
N GLU A 340 -25.21 14.35 -28.33
CA GLU A 340 -25.57 12.94 -28.49
C GLU A 340 -27.01 12.61 -28.03
N GLY A 341 -27.82 13.61 -27.64
CA GLY A 341 -29.20 13.40 -27.17
C GLY A 341 -29.29 12.57 -25.88
N SER A 342 -28.14 12.21 -25.31
CA SER A 342 -27.99 11.60 -23.99
C SER A 342 -28.42 12.63 -22.95
N SER A 343 -29.54 12.38 -22.27
CA SER A 343 -30.03 13.34 -21.28
C SER A 343 -28.97 13.54 -20.18
N VAL A 344 -28.74 14.81 -19.83
CA VAL A 344 -27.73 15.38 -18.93
C VAL A 344 -27.75 14.81 -17.49
N ASN A 345 -28.64 13.86 -17.18
CA ASN A 345 -29.01 13.52 -15.82
C ASN A 345 -28.22 12.38 -15.15
N ASP A 346 -27.41 11.59 -15.88
CA ASP A 346 -26.82 10.35 -15.31
C ASP A 346 -25.34 10.38 -14.91
N ALA A 347 -24.57 11.43 -15.23
CA ALA A 347 -23.13 11.46 -14.89
C ALA A 347 -22.71 12.57 -13.91
N SER A 348 -23.46 13.68 -13.83
CA SER A 348 -22.96 14.93 -13.22
C SER A 348 -23.64 15.30 -11.90
N THR A 349 -24.92 14.93 -11.71
CA THR A 349 -25.61 15.16 -10.43
C THR A 349 -25.05 14.25 -9.32
N LEU A 350 -24.54 13.07 -9.69
CA LEU A 350 -23.81 12.15 -8.81
C LEU A 350 -22.48 12.72 -8.31
N PHE A 351 -21.83 13.55 -9.12
CA PHE A 351 -20.59 14.23 -8.73
C PHE A 351 -20.86 15.42 -7.79
N ALA A 352 -22.04 16.06 -7.89
CA ALA A 352 -22.42 17.21 -7.09
C ALA A 352 -22.99 16.86 -5.69
N MET A 353 -23.58 15.67 -5.49
CA MET A 353 -24.02 15.23 -4.16
C MET A 353 -22.90 14.63 -3.29
N MET A 354 -21.77 14.21 -3.88
CA MET A 354 -20.64 13.66 -3.12
C MET A 354 -19.67 14.72 -2.55
N LEU A 355 -19.90 16.00 -2.84
CA LEU A 355 -19.16 17.13 -2.25
C LEU A 355 -19.94 17.84 -1.11
N SER A 356 -21.02 17.22 -0.61
CA SER A 356 -21.62 17.47 0.71
C SER A 356 -21.57 16.19 1.53
#